data_AF-A0A2S8UF79-F1
#
_entry.id   AF-A0A2S8UF79-F1
#
_cell.length_a   1.000
_cell.length_b   1.000
_cell.length_c   1.000
_cell.angle_alpha   90.00
_cell.angle_beta   90.00
_cell.angle_gamma   90.00
#
_symmetry.space_group_name_H-M   'P 1'
#
loop_
_entity.id
_entity.type
_entity.pdbx_description
1 polymer ?
#
loop_
_entity_poly.entity_id
_entity_poly.type
_entity_poly.pdbx_seq_one_letter_code
_entity_poly.pdbx_strand_id
1 'polypeptide(L)'
;MSDPRTNERIRVPEVRLVGPAGEQIGVVRIEAALRLAQEADLDLVEVAPNSKPPVVKIMDYGKFKYEAAQKDKEARRNQANTILKEVRFRLKIEAHDYTTKLKRAEGFLKAGDKVKAMILFRGREQSRPEQGVRLLRKFAEDVAELGTVESNPTIDGRNMVMIVAPLKSKSEAKQEQNAVRDAQRAANKQAAREAKSDTDVPAEAPAE
;
A
#
# COMPACT_ATOMS: atom_id res chain seq x y z
N MET A 1 -16.64 0.81 7.18
CA MET A 1 -17.18 1.27 8.48
C MET A 1 -18.68 1.42 8.33
N SER A 2 -19.46 1.00 9.33
CA SER A 2 -20.90 1.22 9.33
C SER A 2 -21.17 2.72 9.46
N ASP A 3 -22.12 3.23 8.67
CA ASP A 3 -22.51 4.65 8.71
C ASP A 3 -23.12 4.95 10.09
N PRO A 4 -22.57 5.89 10.88
CA PRO A 4 -23.09 6.18 12.21
C PRO A 4 -24.51 6.73 12.11
N ARG A 5 -25.37 6.36 13.07
CA ARG A 5 -26.74 6.88 13.14
C ARG A 5 -26.68 8.32 13.65
N THR A 6 -27.53 9.17 13.09
CA THR A 6 -27.57 10.60 13.40
C THR A 6 -28.98 11.05 13.78
N ASN A 7 -29.07 12.02 14.70
CA ASN A 7 -30.29 12.69 15.11
C ASN A 7 -31.44 11.70 15.40
N GLU A 8 -32.55 11.83 14.68
CA GLU A 8 -33.77 11.01 14.82
C GLU A 8 -33.58 9.53 14.47
N ARG A 9 -32.46 9.15 13.85
CA ARG A 9 -32.15 7.75 13.57
C ARG A 9 -31.72 6.98 14.83
N ILE A 10 -31.42 7.69 15.92
CA ILE A 10 -31.09 7.12 17.22
C ILE A 10 -32.41 6.89 17.96
N ARG A 11 -32.74 5.62 18.26
CA ARG A 11 -34.04 5.23 18.86
C ARG A 11 -33.94 4.77 20.32
N VAL A 12 -32.85 5.11 21.00
CA VAL A 12 -32.64 4.72 22.41
C VAL A 12 -33.14 5.81 23.36
N PRO A 13 -33.69 5.45 24.54
CA PRO A 13 -34.26 6.43 25.46
C PRO A 13 -33.20 7.25 26.20
N GLU A 14 -32.06 6.65 26.54
CA GLU A 14 -30.96 7.25 27.28
C GLU A 14 -29.65 7.11 26.51
N VAL A 15 -28.87 8.18 26.50
CA VAL A 15 -27.61 8.29 25.78
C VAL A 15 -26.57 8.97 26.65
N ARG A 16 -25.30 8.56 26.51
CA ARG A 16 -24.18 9.28 27.11
C ARG A 16 -23.76 10.39 26.16
N LEU A 17 -23.98 11.64 26.56
CA LEU A 17 -23.74 12.83 25.74
C LEU A 17 -22.33 13.38 25.94
N VAL A 18 -21.67 13.65 24.81
CA VAL A 18 -20.42 14.40 24.72
C VAL A 18 -20.68 15.68 23.93
N GLY A 19 -20.32 16.83 24.50
CA GLY A 19 -20.45 18.14 23.86
C GLY A 19 -19.48 18.35 22.69
N PRO A 20 -19.65 19.45 21.93
CA PRO A 20 -18.89 19.72 20.71
C PRO A 20 -17.38 19.89 20.96
N ALA A 21 -17.00 20.48 22.09
CA ALA A 21 -15.61 20.64 22.51
C ALA A 21 -15.01 19.39 23.19
N GLY A 22 -15.77 18.29 23.31
CA GLY A 22 -15.34 17.07 24.01
C GLY A 22 -15.69 17.04 25.51
N GLU A 23 -16.49 17.98 25.98
CA GLU A 23 -17.02 17.98 27.35
C GLU A 23 -17.94 16.78 27.58
N GLN A 24 -17.80 16.10 28.72
CA GLN A 24 -18.65 14.95 29.07
C GLN A 24 -19.81 15.43 29.94
N ILE A 25 -21.01 15.52 29.35
CA ILE A 25 -22.23 15.97 30.03
C ILE A 25 -22.83 14.83 30.87
N GLY A 26 -22.55 13.57 30.50
CA GLY A 26 -23.00 12.39 31.23
C GLY A 26 -24.18 11.68 30.56
N VAL A 27 -24.98 10.96 31.34
CA VAL A 27 -26.15 10.23 30.83
C VAL A 27 -27.36 11.15 30.83
N VAL A 28 -27.95 11.37 29.66
CA VAL A 28 -29.12 12.23 29.49
C VAL A 28 -30.16 11.52 28.63
N ARG A 29 -31.41 12.00 28.67
CA ARG A 29 -32.44 11.55 27.72
C ARG A 29 -32.12 12.04 26.32
N ILE A 30 -32.47 11.25 25.33
CA ILE A 30 -32.24 11.57 23.93
C ILE A 30 -32.88 12.90 23.51
N GLU A 31 -34.06 13.23 24.04
CA GLU A 31 -34.73 14.51 23.76
C GLU A 31 -33.91 15.72 24.21
N ALA A 32 -33.27 15.64 25.37
CA ALA A 32 -32.39 16.70 25.87
C ALA A 32 -31.13 16.81 25.00
N ALA A 33 -30.56 15.67 24.59
CA ALA A 33 -29.42 15.64 23.68
C ALA A 33 -29.74 16.24 22.30
N LEU A 34 -30.94 15.98 21.75
CA LEU A 34 -31.39 16.56 20.49
C LEU A 34 -31.60 18.07 20.59
N ARG A 35 -32.18 18.56 21.69
CA ARG A 35 -32.32 20.01 21.93
C ARG A 35 -30.96 20.71 22.01
N LEU A 36 -30.02 20.15 22.76
CA LEU A 36 -28.66 20.70 22.87
C LEU A 36 -27.91 20.70 21.53
N ALA A 37 -28.15 19.70 20.68
CA ALA A 37 -27.60 19.67 19.33
C ALA A 37 -28.21 20.79 18.44
N GLN A 38 -29.53 20.99 18.52
CA GLN A 38 -30.24 22.07 17.81
C GLN A 38 -29.82 23.46 18.28
N GLU A 39 -29.67 23.68 19.59
CA GLU A 39 -29.19 24.95 20.16
C GLU A 39 -27.77 25.30 19.70
N ALA A 40 -26.96 24.27 19.42
CA ALA A 40 -25.60 24.44 18.92
C ALA A 40 -25.51 24.47 17.38
N ASP A 41 -26.64 24.37 16.65
CA ASP A 41 -26.68 24.22 15.19
C ASP A 41 -25.80 23.06 14.66
N LEU A 42 -25.70 21.97 15.43
CA LEU A 42 -24.87 20.80 15.14
C LEU A 42 -25.71 19.51 15.13
N ASP A 43 -25.13 18.41 14.62
CA ASP A 43 -25.77 17.11 14.61
C ASP A 43 -25.43 16.28 15.85
N LEU A 44 -26.38 15.46 16.29
CA LEU A 44 -26.16 14.41 17.27
C LEU A 44 -25.70 13.13 16.54
N VAL A 45 -24.43 12.76 16.69
CA VAL A 45 -23.84 11.60 16.00
C VAL A 45 -23.54 10.48 17.00
N GLU A 46 -24.03 9.27 16.71
CA GLU A 46 -23.73 8.07 17.50
C GLU A 46 -22.32 7.54 17.17
N VAL A 47 -21.37 7.68 18.10
CA VAL A 47 -19.96 7.28 17.90
C VAL A 47 -19.71 5.85 18.39
N ALA A 48 -20.38 5.43 19.47
CA ALA A 48 -20.23 4.09 20.04
C ALA A 48 -21.58 3.43 20.34
N PRO A 49 -22.15 2.70 19.36
CA PRO A 49 -23.45 2.01 19.53
C PRO A 49 -23.37 0.81 20.48
N ASN A 50 -22.18 0.22 20.65
CA ASN A 50 -21.99 -0.99 21.46
C ASN A 50 -21.91 -0.72 22.98
N SER A 51 -21.91 0.54 23.41
CA SER A 51 -21.87 0.92 24.83
C SER A 51 -23.27 0.91 25.45
N LYS A 52 -23.36 0.60 26.75
CA LYS A 52 -24.61 0.72 27.54
C LYS A 52 -24.40 1.78 28.63
N PRO A 53 -25.01 2.97 28.55
CA PRO A 53 -25.79 3.52 27.43
C PRO A 53 -24.92 3.90 26.20
N PRO A 54 -25.50 3.97 24.98
CA PRO A 54 -24.76 4.36 23.77
C PRO A 54 -24.14 5.74 23.88
N VAL A 55 -22.96 5.93 23.29
CA VAL A 55 -22.26 7.22 23.35
C VAL A 55 -22.57 8.04 22.10
N VAL A 56 -23.16 9.20 22.34
CA VAL A 56 -23.48 10.19 21.32
C VAL A 56 -22.63 11.43 21.51
N LYS A 57 -22.18 12.03 20.42
CA LYS A 57 -21.38 13.25 20.44
C LYS A 57 -22.02 14.29 19.52
N ILE A 58 -22.14 15.51 20.02
CA ILE A 58 -22.59 16.67 19.23
C ILE A 58 -21.43 17.06 18.32
N MET A 59 -21.61 16.96 17.00
CA MET A 59 -20.60 17.33 16.01
C MET A 59 -21.23 17.56 14.64
N ASP A 60 -20.54 18.25 13.74
CA ASP A 60 -20.93 18.35 12.33
C ASP A 60 -20.70 17.01 11.62
N TYR A 61 -21.79 16.36 11.22
CA TYR A 61 -21.74 15.07 10.53
C TYR A 61 -21.11 15.18 9.13
N GLY A 62 -21.36 16.27 8.42
CA GLY A 62 -20.82 16.52 7.08
C GLY A 62 -19.30 16.62 7.10
N LYS A 63 -18.75 17.42 8.03
CA LYS A 63 -17.31 17.54 8.23
C LYS A 63 -16.67 16.22 8.66
N PHE A 64 -17.28 15.51 9.62
CA PHE A 64 -16.79 14.21 10.06
C PHE A 64 -16.73 13.19 8.92
N LYS A 65 -17.77 13.11 8.09
CA LYS A 65 -17.81 12.21 6.93
C LYS A 65 -16.73 12.56 5.89
N TYR A 66 -16.48 13.85 5.67
CA TYR A 66 -15.42 14.29 4.78
C TYR A 66 -14.03 13.91 5.31
N GLU A 67 -13.74 14.19 6.58
CA GLU A 67 -12.46 13.84 7.21
C GLU A 67 -12.24 12.32 7.27
N ALA A 68 -13.27 11.56 7.63
CA ALA A 68 -13.23 10.10 7.60
C ALA A 68 -12.98 9.58 6.17
N ALA A 69 -13.67 10.13 5.17
CA ALA A 69 -13.46 9.75 3.77
C ALA A 69 -12.06 10.13 3.27
N GLN A 70 -11.50 11.26 3.69
CA GLN A 70 -10.14 11.66 3.35
C GLN A 70 -9.12 10.74 4.02
N LYS A 71 -9.29 10.46 5.32
CA LYS A 71 -8.43 9.52 6.04
C LYS A 71 -8.49 8.12 5.45
N ASP A 72 -9.68 7.65 5.04
CA ASP A 72 -9.84 6.36 4.37
C ASP A 72 -9.21 6.33 2.98
N LYS A 73 -9.22 7.46 2.25
CA LYS A 73 -8.53 7.60 0.96
C LYS A 73 -7.01 7.62 1.16
N GLU A 74 -6.53 8.34 2.16
CA GLU A 74 -5.12 8.43 2.50
C GLU A 74 -4.60 7.08 2.99
N ALA A 75 -5.34 6.40 3.88
CA ALA A 75 -5.04 5.05 4.32
C ALA A 75 -5.00 4.06 3.15
N ARG A 76 -5.98 4.12 2.23
CA ARG A 76 -5.95 3.31 1.00
C ARG A 76 -4.78 3.64 0.07
N ARG A 77 -4.35 4.90 0.00
CA ARG A 77 -3.20 5.32 -0.82
C ARG A 77 -1.87 4.89 -0.19
N ASN A 78 -1.80 4.93 1.14
CA ASN A 78 -0.63 4.54 1.92
C ASN A 78 -0.54 3.03 2.11
N GLN A 79 -1.66 2.30 1.99
CA GLN A 79 -1.66 0.85 1.90
C GLN A 79 -0.88 0.45 0.65
N ALA A 80 0.33 -0.02 0.86
CA ALA A 80 1.18 -0.53 -0.20
C ALA A 80 0.57 -1.85 -0.70
N ASN A 81 -0.21 -1.78 -1.78
CA ASN A 81 -0.80 -2.97 -2.40
C ASN A 81 0.30 -3.86 -2.97
N THR A 82 0.69 -4.90 -2.24
CA THR A 82 1.59 -5.94 -2.73
C THR A 82 0.91 -6.71 -3.84
N ILE A 83 1.41 -6.54 -5.07
CA ILE A 83 0.85 -7.19 -6.25
C ILE A 83 1.61 -8.50 -6.45
N LEU A 84 0.88 -9.55 -6.82
CA LEU A 84 1.49 -10.80 -7.26
C LEU A 84 1.90 -10.67 -8.73
N LYS A 85 3.21 -10.64 -9.00
CA LYS A 85 3.77 -10.57 -10.34
C LYS A 85 4.14 -11.97 -10.81
N GLU A 86 3.62 -12.36 -11.97
CA GLU A 86 3.93 -13.67 -12.55
C GLU A 86 5.19 -13.60 -13.43
N VAL A 87 6.12 -14.54 -13.22
CA VAL A 87 7.27 -14.76 -14.09
C VAL A 87 7.19 -16.17 -14.65
N ARG A 88 7.02 -16.27 -15.96
CA ARG A 88 6.87 -17.55 -16.67
C ARG A 88 8.21 -18.03 -17.21
N PHE A 89 8.52 -19.28 -16.90
CA PHE A 89 9.70 -20.02 -17.32
C PHE A 89 9.30 -21.19 -18.23
N ARG A 90 10.21 -21.56 -19.13
CA ARG A 90 10.15 -22.81 -19.89
C ARG A 90 11.11 -23.82 -19.26
N LEU A 91 10.81 -25.11 -19.40
CA LEU A 91 11.66 -26.17 -18.86
C LEU A 91 13.06 -26.17 -19.50
N LYS A 92 13.13 -25.91 -20.81
CA LYS A 92 14.38 -25.74 -21.59
C LYS A 92 14.67 -24.26 -21.80
N ILE A 93 15.00 -23.57 -20.71
CA ILE A 93 15.41 -22.16 -20.77
C ILE A 93 16.91 -22.06 -21.11
N GLU A 94 17.26 -21.09 -21.95
CA GLU A 94 18.66 -20.75 -22.23
C GLU A 94 19.24 -19.90 -21.08
N ALA A 95 20.55 -19.96 -20.86
CA ALA A 95 21.22 -19.20 -19.80
C ALA A 95 20.95 -17.69 -19.90
N HIS A 96 20.94 -17.12 -21.11
CA HIS A 96 20.69 -15.70 -21.31
C HIS A 96 19.24 -15.30 -20.95
N ASP A 97 18.24 -16.06 -21.42
CA ASP A 97 16.82 -15.83 -21.07
C ASP A 97 16.60 -15.99 -19.56
N TYR A 98 17.25 -16.96 -18.93
CA TYR A 98 17.20 -17.16 -17.48
C TYR A 98 17.65 -15.91 -16.71
N THR A 99 18.82 -15.35 -17.05
CA THR A 99 19.32 -14.14 -16.38
C THR A 99 18.40 -12.93 -16.55
N THR A 100 17.74 -12.80 -17.71
CA THR A 100 16.78 -11.72 -17.95
C THR A 100 15.54 -11.87 -17.08
N LYS A 101 15.03 -13.10 -16.93
CA LYS A 101 13.89 -13.42 -16.06
C LYS A 101 14.23 -13.27 -14.58
N LEU A 102 15.46 -13.62 -14.18
CA LEU A 102 15.99 -13.42 -12.84
C LEU A 102 16.02 -11.93 -12.50
N LYS A 103 16.69 -11.10 -13.30
CA LYS A 103 16.71 -9.63 -13.11
C LYS A 103 15.32 -9.01 -13.00
N ARG A 104 14.36 -9.52 -13.79
CA ARG A 104 12.96 -9.08 -13.71
C ARG A 104 12.31 -9.46 -12.39
N ALA A 105 12.55 -10.68 -11.90
CA ALA A 105 12.07 -11.11 -10.59
C ALA A 105 12.71 -10.32 -9.44
N GLU A 106 14.03 -10.09 -9.49
CA GLU A 106 14.73 -9.24 -8.53
C GLU A 106 14.15 -7.82 -8.51
N GLY A 107 13.84 -7.25 -9.67
CA GLY A 107 13.20 -5.94 -9.77
C GLY A 107 11.83 -5.90 -9.10
N PHE A 108 11.04 -6.97 -9.19
CA PHE A 108 9.76 -7.08 -8.50
C PHE A 108 9.92 -7.25 -6.99
N LEU A 109 10.87 -8.07 -6.54
CA LEU A 109 11.16 -8.24 -5.11
C LEU A 109 11.69 -6.94 -4.49
N LYS A 110 12.58 -6.23 -5.19
CA LYS A 110 13.06 -4.88 -4.80
C LYS A 110 11.96 -3.83 -4.78
N ALA A 111 10.89 -4.00 -5.58
CA ALA A 111 9.71 -3.15 -5.53
C ALA A 111 8.71 -3.56 -4.43
N GLY A 112 9.01 -4.62 -3.67
CA GLY A 112 8.14 -5.15 -2.61
C GLY A 112 6.92 -5.90 -3.14
N ASP A 113 6.95 -6.39 -4.38
CA ASP A 113 5.91 -7.25 -4.94
C ASP A 113 6.24 -8.73 -4.74
N LYS A 114 5.21 -9.58 -4.57
CA LYS A 114 5.39 -11.03 -4.52
C LYS A 114 5.62 -11.55 -5.93
N VAL A 115 6.52 -12.52 -6.10
CA VAL A 115 6.80 -13.13 -7.40
C VAL A 115 6.26 -14.55 -7.44
N LYS A 116 5.37 -14.81 -8.40
CA LYS A 116 4.89 -16.14 -8.74
C LYS A 116 5.70 -16.67 -9.91
N ALA A 117 6.69 -17.52 -9.63
CA ALA A 117 7.44 -18.24 -10.64
C ALA A 117 6.61 -19.41 -11.16
N MET A 118 6.32 -19.44 -12.46
CA MET A 118 5.49 -20.47 -13.08
C MET A 118 6.24 -21.15 -14.23
N ILE A 119 6.34 -22.48 -14.17
CA ILE A 119 6.82 -23.31 -15.27
C ILE A 119 5.60 -23.97 -15.93
N LEU A 120 5.47 -23.83 -17.25
CA LEU A 120 4.45 -24.54 -18.02
C LEU A 120 5.04 -25.81 -18.60
N PHE A 121 4.45 -26.96 -18.26
CA PHE A 121 4.84 -28.23 -18.89
C PHE A 121 4.12 -28.42 -20.22
N ARG A 122 4.82 -28.88 -21.26
CA ARG A 122 4.20 -29.20 -22.56
C ARG A 122 4.22 -30.69 -22.85
N GLY A 123 3.03 -31.29 -22.94
CA GLY A 123 2.83 -32.68 -23.38
C GLY A 123 3.64 -33.68 -22.55
N ARG A 124 4.64 -34.30 -23.18
CA ARG A 124 5.50 -35.34 -22.58
C ARG A 124 6.42 -34.85 -21.46
N GLU A 125 6.44 -33.54 -21.18
CA GLU A 125 7.22 -32.96 -20.09
C GLU A 125 6.55 -33.12 -18.72
N GLN A 126 5.25 -33.42 -18.67
CA GLN A 126 4.55 -33.71 -17.41
C GLN A 126 5.09 -34.96 -16.69
N SER A 127 5.74 -35.88 -17.41
CA SER A 127 6.35 -37.07 -16.81
C SER A 127 7.70 -36.80 -16.14
N ARG A 128 8.27 -35.59 -16.26
CA ARG A 128 9.55 -35.19 -15.65
C ARG A 128 9.44 -33.94 -14.76
N PRO A 129 8.63 -33.98 -13.69
CA PRO A 129 8.48 -32.84 -12.79
C PRO A 129 9.81 -32.45 -12.10
N GLU A 130 10.70 -33.41 -11.88
CA GLU A 130 11.99 -33.18 -11.21
C GLU A 130 12.86 -32.10 -11.88
N GLN A 131 12.84 -32.00 -13.20
CA GLN A 131 13.63 -31.00 -13.92
C GLN A 131 13.14 -29.58 -13.62
N GLY A 132 11.82 -29.39 -13.51
CA GLY A 132 11.28 -28.09 -13.15
C GLY A 132 11.49 -27.78 -11.67
N VAL A 133 11.45 -28.78 -10.78
CA VAL A 133 11.76 -28.59 -9.35
C VAL A 133 13.22 -28.13 -9.19
N ARG A 134 14.15 -28.75 -9.92
CA ARG A 134 15.56 -28.31 -9.96
C ARG A 134 15.70 -26.85 -10.42
N LEU A 135 15.00 -26.47 -11.49
CA LEU A 135 15.04 -25.09 -12.00
C LEU A 135 14.48 -24.08 -10.99
N LEU A 136 13.37 -24.40 -10.32
CA LEU A 136 12.77 -23.54 -9.30
C LEU A 136 13.61 -23.46 -8.04
N ARG A 137 14.27 -24.55 -7.62
CA ARG A 137 15.23 -24.51 -6.51
C ARG A 137 16.42 -23.62 -6.82
N LYS A 138 17.02 -23.76 -8.01
CA LYS A 138 18.10 -22.86 -8.45
C LYS A 138 17.65 -21.40 -8.45
N PHE A 139 16.45 -21.14 -8.97
CA PHE A 139 15.88 -19.79 -8.94
C PHE A 139 15.65 -19.28 -7.50
N ALA A 140 15.21 -20.14 -6.57
CA ALA A 140 15.06 -19.78 -5.16
C ALA A 140 16.41 -19.43 -4.50
N GLU A 141 17.47 -20.17 -4.81
CA GLU A 141 18.84 -19.88 -4.34
C GLU A 141 19.34 -18.53 -4.88
N ASP A 142 19.16 -18.28 -6.17
CA ASP A 142 19.60 -17.02 -6.80
C ASP A 142 18.83 -15.79 -6.26
N VAL A 143 17.56 -15.94 -5.84
CA VAL A 143 16.78 -14.84 -5.24
C VAL A 143 16.78 -14.82 -3.72
N ALA A 144 17.51 -15.72 -3.05
CA ALA A 144 17.52 -15.85 -1.60
C ALA A 144 18.01 -14.57 -0.88
N GLU A 145 18.82 -13.76 -1.56
CA GLU A 145 19.31 -12.47 -1.05
C GLU A 145 18.18 -11.41 -0.94
N LEU A 146 17.14 -11.50 -1.78
CA LEU A 146 16.10 -10.48 -1.91
C LEU A 146 14.71 -10.96 -1.44
N GLY A 147 14.50 -12.27 -1.37
CA GLY A 147 13.20 -12.86 -1.06
C GLY A 147 13.28 -14.20 -0.33
N THR A 148 12.21 -14.52 0.39
CA THR A 148 11.99 -15.82 1.04
C THR A 148 10.92 -16.60 0.29
N VAL A 149 11.10 -17.92 0.18
CA VAL A 149 10.10 -18.80 -0.42
C VAL A 149 8.90 -18.94 0.52
N GLU A 150 7.74 -18.43 0.10
CA GLU A 150 6.49 -18.53 0.86
C GLU A 150 5.75 -19.84 0.52
N SER A 151 5.77 -20.23 -0.75
CA SER A 151 5.19 -21.50 -1.23
C SER A 151 6.23 -22.28 -2.00
N ASN A 152 6.53 -23.48 -1.51
CA ASN A 152 7.40 -24.44 -2.18
C ASN A 152 6.87 -24.81 -3.58
N PRO A 153 7.76 -25.28 -4.49
CA PRO A 153 7.39 -25.72 -5.83
C PRO A 153 6.27 -26.78 -5.79
N THR A 154 5.07 -26.37 -6.18
CA THR A 154 3.88 -27.23 -6.18
C THR A 154 3.36 -27.38 -7.60
N ILE A 155 2.95 -28.61 -7.95
CA ILE A 155 2.36 -28.90 -9.26
C ILE A 155 0.88 -28.50 -9.21
N ASP A 156 0.52 -27.52 -10.03
CA ASP A 156 -0.84 -27.04 -10.25
C ASP A 156 -1.30 -27.47 -11.66
N GLY A 157 -1.71 -28.74 -11.76
CA GLY A 157 -2.13 -29.39 -13.00
C GLY A 157 -1.02 -29.47 -14.06
N ARG A 158 -1.09 -28.61 -15.07
CA ARG A 158 -0.09 -28.52 -16.16
C ARG A 158 1.04 -27.52 -15.87
N ASN A 159 0.92 -26.77 -14.80
CA ASN A 159 1.89 -25.78 -14.40
C ASN A 159 2.56 -26.22 -13.10
N MET A 160 3.76 -25.73 -12.87
CA MET A 160 4.37 -25.78 -11.54
C MET A 160 4.63 -24.38 -11.09
N VAL A 161 4.26 -24.10 -9.84
CA VAL A 161 4.24 -22.75 -9.30
C VAL A 161 5.06 -22.72 -8.02
N MET A 162 5.83 -21.65 -7.87
CA MET A 162 6.51 -21.28 -6.63
C MET A 162 6.23 -19.81 -6.36
N ILE A 163 6.00 -19.46 -5.08
CA ILE A 163 5.76 -18.07 -4.67
C ILE A 163 6.91 -17.62 -3.79
N VAL A 164 7.53 -16.52 -4.18
CA VAL A 164 8.61 -15.86 -3.44
C VAL A 164 8.08 -14.52 -2.93
N ALA A 165 8.18 -14.32 -1.63
CA ALA A 165 7.87 -13.05 -0.96
C ALA A 165 9.16 -12.23 -0.79
N PRO A 166 9.09 -10.90 -0.92
CA PRO A 166 10.24 -10.03 -0.66
C PRO A 166 10.60 -10.04 0.82
N LEU A 167 11.91 -9.95 1.14
CA LEU A 167 12.41 -9.83 2.51
C LEU A 167 12.11 -8.46 3.12
N LYS A 168 12.18 -7.40 2.31
CA LYS A 168 11.84 -6.04 2.72
C LYS A 168 10.35 -5.78 2.50
N SER A 169 9.72 -5.09 3.46
CA SER A 169 8.32 -4.70 3.31
C SER A 169 8.15 -3.72 2.16
N LYS A 170 7.00 -3.76 1.47
CA LYS A 170 6.69 -2.86 0.36
C LYS A 170 6.70 -1.38 0.79
N SER A 171 6.43 -1.09 2.06
CA SER A 171 6.56 0.25 2.66
C SER A 171 8.01 0.74 2.66
N GLU A 172 8.95 -0.09 3.10
CA GLU A 172 10.38 0.26 3.16
C GLU A 172 10.98 0.34 1.76
N ALA A 173 10.64 -0.60 0.89
CA ALA A 173 11.07 -0.58 -0.51
C ALA A 173 10.59 0.68 -1.25
N LYS A 174 9.35 1.14 -0.98
CA LYS A 174 8.79 2.36 -1.58
C LYS A 174 9.41 3.63 -0.99
N GLN A 175 9.78 3.62 0.29
CA GLN A 175 10.50 4.73 0.94
C GLN A 175 11.92 4.85 0.39
N GLU A 176 12.66 3.73 0.28
CA GLU A 176 14.00 3.70 -0.34
C GLU A 176 13.95 4.17 -1.80
N GLN A 177 12.98 3.69 -2.60
CA GLN A 177 12.84 4.11 -3.99
C GLN A 177 12.48 5.59 -4.16
N ASN A 178 11.60 6.12 -3.30
CA ASN A 178 11.29 7.54 -3.31
C ASN A 178 12.50 8.38 -2.88
N ALA A 179 13.22 7.98 -1.83
CA ALA A 179 14.42 8.66 -1.37
C ALA A 179 15.51 8.69 -2.45
N VAL A 180 15.74 7.57 -3.15
CA VAL A 180 16.70 7.52 -4.27
C VAL A 180 16.23 8.42 -5.41
N ARG A 181 14.95 8.39 -5.78
CA ARG A 181 14.41 9.22 -6.87
C ARG A 181 14.47 10.71 -6.53
N ASP A 182 14.23 11.08 -5.28
CA ASP A 182 14.30 12.46 -4.81
C ASP A 182 15.75 12.95 -4.72
N ALA A 183 16.69 12.11 -4.28
CA ALA A 183 18.12 12.40 -4.31
C ALA A 183 18.61 12.59 -5.76
N GLN A 184 18.15 11.75 -6.69
CA GLN A 184 18.56 11.83 -8.10
C GLN A 184 17.94 13.03 -8.84
N ARG A 185 16.71 13.41 -8.46
CA ARG A 185 16.10 14.68 -8.90
C ARG A 185 16.82 15.90 -8.34
N ALA A 186 17.26 15.86 -7.09
CA ALA A 186 18.05 16.93 -6.48
C ALA A 186 19.41 17.08 -7.18
N ALA A 187 20.10 15.96 -7.44
CA ALA A 187 21.37 15.94 -8.16
C ALA A 187 21.23 16.45 -9.61
N ASN A 188 20.22 16.00 -10.36
CA ASN A 188 19.96 16.50 -11.71
C ASN A 188 19.60 17.99 -11.73
N LYS A 189 18.90 18.48 -10.70
CA LYS A 189 18.55 19.91 -10.56
C LYS A 189 19.77 20.75 -10.18
N GLN A 190 20.73 20.20 -9.43
CA GLN A 190 22.03 20.82 -9.16
C GLN A 190 22.91 20.87 -10.40
N ALA A 191 23.07 19.74 -11.11
CA ALA A 191 23.82 19.68 -12.37
C ALA A 191 23.25 20.63 -13.44
N ALA A 192 21.91 20.75 -13.53
CA ALA A 192 21.26 21.69 -14.44
C ALA A 192 21.38 23.18 -14.01
N ARG A 193 21.68 23.46 -12.75
CA ARG A 193 22.01 24.81 -12.26
C ARG A 193 23.47 25.15 -12.55
N GLU A 194 24.38 24.21 -12.33
CA GLU A 194 25.82 24.35 -12.61
C GLU A 194 26.11 24.52 -14.11
N ALA A 195 25.42 23.77 -14.98
CA ALA A 195 25.56 23.91 -16.43
C ALA A 195 25.00 25.25 -16.98
N LYS A 196 24.15 25.95 -16.22
CA LYS A 196 23.63 27.28 -16.58
C LYS A 196 24.53 28.42 -16.09
N SER A 197 25.35 28.20 -15.07
CA SER A 197 26.35 29.19 -14.61
C SER A 197 27.61 29.18 -15.47
N ASP A 198 27.94 28.07 -16.14
CA ASP A 198 29.13 27.95 -17.00
C ASP A 198 28.94 28.55 -18.40
N THR A 199 27.70 28.86 -18.80
CA THR A 199 27.40 29.48 -20.11
C THR A 199 27.41 31.01 -20.09
N ASP A 200 27.65 31.64 -18.93
CA ASP A 200 27.56 33.09 -18.72
C ASP A 200 28.92 33.75 -18.40
N VAL A 201 30.05 33.16 -18.86
CA VAL A 201 31.36 33.83 -18.83
C VAL A 201 31.47 34.70 -20.09
N PRO A 202 31.47 36.05 -20.00
CA PRO A 202 31.64 36.90 -21.17
C PRO A 202 33.08 36.76 -21.67
N ALA A 203 33.24 36.49 -22.96
CA ALA A 203 34.53 36.58 -23.63
C ALA A 203 34.97 38.04 -23.64
N GLU A 204 35.82 38.41 -22.67
CA GLU A 204 36.51 39.70 -22.62
C GLU A 204 37.48 39.77 -23.81
N ALA A 205 37.13 40.58 -24.81
CA ALA A 205 37.95 40.84 -25.98
C ALA A 205 39.22 41.63 -25.58
N PRO A 206 40.41 41.30 -26.12
CA PRO A 206 41.63 42.03 -25.79
C PRO A 206 41.60 43.43 -26.40
N ALA A 207 41.96 44.41 -25.57
CA ALA A 207 42.01 45.84 -25.88
C ALA A 207 43.11 46.20 -26.88
N GLU A 208 42.84 47.21 -27.71
CA GLU A 208 43.82 48.00 -28.48
C GLU A 208 43.74 49.46 -28.00
#